data_AF-A0A533US65-F1
#
_entry.id   AF-A0A533US65-F1
#
_cell.length_a   1.000
_cell.length_b   1.000
_cell.length_c   1.000
_cell.angle_alpha   90.00
_cell.angle_beta   90.00
_cell.angle_gamma   90.00
#
_symmetry.space_group_name_H-M   'P 1'
#
loop_
_entity.id
_entity.type
_entity.pdbx_description
1 polymer ?
#
loop_
_entity_poly.entity_id
_entity_poly.type
_entity_poly.pdbx_seq_one_letter_code
_entity_poly.pdbx_strand_id
1 'polypeptide(L)'
;FDDIGKVLDLKVITPLWQKDQREYLDELLKSKFRFIITSVTTGGLDDSWLGKEITPEDVKRLTGLGSQYGFNLSFEGGEAETFVIDCPLFSSPIKILKANKIWDGYRGRFEITEAILDP
;
A
#
# COMPACT_ATOMS: atom_id res chain seq x y z
N PHE A 1 -14.32 13.46 -8.79
CA PHE A 1 -13.58 13.45 -10.07
C PHE A 1 -14.50 13.58 -11.27
N ASP A 2 -15.65 12.89 -11.29
CA ASP A 2 -16.60 12.96 -12.41
C ASP A 2 -17.10 14.37 -12.75
N ASP A 3 -17.43 15.18 -11.75
CA ASP A 3 -17.90 16.55 -12.00
C ASP A 3 -16.79 17.43 -12.59
N ILE A 4 -15.55 17.27 -12.12
CA ILE A 4 -14.38 17.96 -12.67
C ILE A 4 -14.13 17.49 -14.12
N GLY A 5 -14.21 16.18 -14.36
CA GLY A 5 -14.06 15.61 -15.71
C GLY A 5 -15.07 16.15 -16.69
N LYS A 6 -16.35 16.25 -16.29
CA LYS A 6 -17.42 16.86 -17.10
C LYS A 6 -17.15 18.33 -17.42
N VAL A 7 -16.73 19.12 -16.43
CA VAL A 7 -16.42 20.55 -16.61
C VAL A 7 -15.26 20.76 -17.59
N LEU A 8 -14.31 19.83 -17.64
CA LEU A 8 -13.11 19.92 -18.48
C LEU A 8 -13.20 19.13 -19.80
N ASP A 9 -14.35 18.53 -20.11
CA ASP A 9 -14.52 17.62 -21.26
C ASP A 9 -13.50 16.46 -21.30
N LEU A 10 -13.23 15.89 -20.12
CA LEU A 10 -12.31 14.76 -19.94
C LEU A 10 -13.05 13.48 -19.57
N LYS A 11 -12.61 12.37 -20.17
CA LYS A 11 -13.06 11.03 -19.80
C LYS A 11 -12.36 10.58 -18.51
N VAL A 12 -13.15 10.28 -17.47
CA VAL A 12 -12.64 9.65 -16.25
C VAL A 12 -12.49 8.15 -16.47
N ILE A 13 -11.33 7.60 -16.13
CA ILE A 13 -11.02 6.16 -16.23
C ILE A 13 -10.67 5.67 -14.82
N THR A 14 -11.48 4.74 -14.29
CA THR A 14 -11.33 4.17 -12.95
C THR A 14 -11.04 2.66 -13.04
N PRO A 15 -9.79 2.25 -13.33
CA PRO A 15 -9.47 0.85 -13.66
C PRO A 15 -9.67 -0.14 -12.52
N LEU A 16 -9.71 0.35 -11.26
CA LEU A 16 -9.87 -0.47 -10.07
C LEU A 16 -11.30 -0.44 -9.48
N TRP A 17 -12.25 0.26 -10.13
CA TRP A 17 -13.59 0.42 -9.59
C TRP A 17 -14.33 -0.91 -9.41
N GLN A 18 -14.89 -1.15 -8.22
CA GLN A 18 -15.59 -2.39 -7.84
C GLN A 18 -14.77 -3.67 -8.00
N LYS A 19 -13.44 -3.57 -8.13
CA LYS A 19 -12.57 -4.74 -8.17
C LYS A 19 -12.52 -5.38 -6.78
N ASP A 20 -12.48 -6.70 -6.73
CA ASP A 20 -12.27 -7.40 -5.47
C ASP A 20 -10.90 -7.05 -4.88
N GLN A 21 -10.88 -6.76 -3.57
CA GLN A 21 -9.70 -6.24 -2.87
C GLN A 21 -8.60 -7.29 -2.77
N ARG A 22 -8.97 -8.56 -2.56
CA ARG A 22 -8.02 -9.65 -2.45
C ARG A 22 -7.41 -9.96 -3.81
N GLU A 23 -8.24 -10.09 -4.83
CA GLU A 23 -7.81 -10.29 -6.22
C GLU A 23 -6.89 -9.15 -6.67
N TYR A 24 -7.21 -7.91 -6.32
CA TYR A 24 -6.37 -6.75 -6.62
C TYR A 24 -4.97 -6.87 -6.00
N LEU A 25 -4.84 -7.16 -4.70
CA LEU A 25 -3.52 -7.33 -4.08
C LEU A 25 -2.75 -8.51 -4.68
N ASP A 26 -3.42 -9.63 -4.93
CA ASP A 26 -2.78 -10.80 -5.56
C ASP A 26 -2.31 -10.47 -6.99
N GLU A 27 -3.05 -9.66 -7.75
CA GLU A 27 -2.67 -9.18 -9.07
C GLU A 27 -1.48 -8.22 -9.05
N LEU A 28 -1.39 -7.32 -8.06
CA LEU A 28 -0.21 -6.46 -7.89
C LEU A 28 1.06 -7.29 -7.74
N LEU A 29 1.03 -8.30 -6.86
CA LEU A 29 2.18 -9.18 -6.62
C LEU A 29 2.52 -10.02 -7.84
N LYS A 30 1.51 -10.58 -8.54
CA LYS A 30 1.72 -11.29 -9.81
C LYS A 30 2.30 -10.39 -10.90
N SER A 31 1.89 -9.13 -10.91
CA SER A 31 2.40 -8.08 -11.80
C SER A 31 3.76 -7.52 -11.37
N LYS A 32 4.42 -8.15 -10.39
CA LYS A 32 5.75 -7.78 -9.89
C LYS A 32 5.83 -6.37 -9.29
N PHE A 33 4.72 -5.86 -8.75
CA PHE A 33 4.78 -4.70 -7.88
C PHE A 33 5.38 -5.11 -6.54
N ARG A 34 6.38 -4.36 -6.09
CA ARG A 34 6.97 -4.46 -4.77
C ARG A 34 6.64 -3.17 -4.04
N PHE A 35 5.96 -3.29 -2.91
CA PHE A 35 5.53 -2.15 -2.13
C PHE A 35 5.62 -2.47 -0.65
N ILE A 36 5.84 -1.42 0.14
CA ILE A 36 5.92 -1.48 1.59
C ILE A 36 4.72 -0.78 2.23
N ILE A 37 4.41 -1.11 3.48
CA ILE A 37 3.49 -0.33 4.31
C ILE A 37 4.24 0.83 4.97
N THR A 38 3.78 2.05 4.76
CA THR A 38 4.38 3.29 5.29
C THR A 38 3.61 3.90 6.46
N SER A 39 2.35 3.55 6.65
CA SER A 39 1.64 3.85 7.90
C SER A 39 0.58 2.82 8.20
N VAL A 40 0.21 2.72 9.48
CA VAL A 40 -0.94 1.93 9.94
C VAL A 40 -1.73 2.78 10.94
N THR A 41 -3.06 2.71 10.88
CA THR A 41 -3.96 3.50 11.74
C THR A 41 -5.14 2.71 12.30
N THR A 42 -5.15 1.39 12.10
CA THR A 42 -6.25 0.48 12.45
C THR A 42 -5.84 -0.59 13.45
N GLY A 43 -6.82 -1.12 14.18
CA GLY A 43 -6.62 -2.30 15.01
C GLY A 43 -6.24 -3.53 14.17
N GLY A 44 -5.40 -4.39 14.72
CA GLY A 44 -4.92 -5.61 14.05
C GLY A 44 -3.62 -5.43 13.25
N LEU A 45 -3.23 -4.19 12.93
CA LEU A 45 -1.93 -3.88 12.35
C LEU A 45 -1.04 -3.20 13.40
N ASP A 46 0.06 -3.87 13.76
CA ASP A 46 1.07 -3.36 14.68
C ASP A 46 2.28 -2.72 13.96
N ASP A 47 3.28 -2.29 14.72
CA ASP A 47 4.49 -1.66 14.21
C ASP A 47 5.37 -2.59 13.35
N SER A 48 5.12 -3.90 13.37
CA SER A 48 5.84 -4.88 12.55
C SER A 48 5.53 -4.73 11.05
N TRP A 49 4.41 -4.11 10.70
CA TRP A 49 4.05 -3.81 9.31
C TRP A 49 4.78 -2.59 8.75
N LEU A 50 5.23 -1.67 9.60
CA LEU A 50 5.89 -0.44 9.17
C LEU A 50 7.25 -0.73 8.51
N GLY A 51 7.37 -0.36 7.23
CA GLY A 51 8.53 -0.58 6.38
C GLY A 51 8.60 -1.97 5.75
N LYS A 52 7.58 -2.81 5.97
CA LYS A 52 7.57 -4.20 5.51
C LYS A 52 7.10 -4.30 4.07
N GLU A 53 7.89 -4.96 3.22
CA GLU A 53 7.49 -5.36 1.86
C GLU A 53 6.44 -6.48 1.94
N ILE A 54 5.35 -6.32 1.20
CA ILE A 54 4.21 -7.26 1.24
C ILE A 54 4.46 -8.47 0.33
N THR A 55 4.40 -9.67 0.90
CA THR A 55 4.49 -10.94 0.17
C THR A 55 3.11 -11.63 0.03
N PRO A 56 2.97 -12.69 -0.80
CA PRO A 56 1.72 -13.46 -0.88
C PRO A 56 1.25 -14.04 0.47
N GLU A 57 2.20 -14.43 1.33
CA GLU A 57 1.93 -14.90 2.70
C GLU A 57 1.37 -13.77 3.56
N ASP A 58 1.88 -12.56 3.39
CA ASP A 58 1.40 -11.38 4.11
C ASP A 58 -0.01 -11.00 3.68
N VAL A 59 -0.35 -11.13 2.40
CA VAL A 59 -1.75 -10.92 1.97
C VAL A 59 -2.67 -11.88 2.70
N LYS A 60 -2.30 -13.17 2.88
CA LYS A 60 -3.11 -14.13 3.65
C LYS A 60 -3.27 -13.69 5.11
N ARG A 61 -2.20 -13.19 5.74
CA ARG A 61 -2.25 -12.65 7.11
C ARG A 61 -3.17 -11.42 7.18
N LEU A 62 -3.03 -10.49 6.25
CA LEU A 62 -3.87 -9.29 6.16
C LEU A 62 -5.34 -9.64 5.95
N THR A 63 -5.67 -10.65 5.13
CA THR A 63 -7.04 -11.13 4.96
C THR A 63 -7.63 -11.66 6.28
N GLY A 64 -6.84 -12.44 7.04
CA GLY A 64 -7.25 -12.92 8.36
C GLY A 64 -7.47 -11.78 9.35
N LEU A 65 -6.54 -10.83 9.40
CA LEU A 65 -6.62 -9.66 10.28
C LEU A 65 -7.78 -8.74 9.88
N GLY A 66 -7.99 -8.48 8.60
CA GLY A 66 -9.12 -7.69 8.10
C GLY A 66 -10.46 -8.33 8.47
N SER A 67 -10.57 -9.66 8.37
CA SER A 67 -11.76 -10.40 8.81
C SER A 67 -11.98 -10.33 10.32
N GLN A 68 -10.90 -10.34 11.12
CA GLN A 68 -10.98 -10.30 12.58
C GLN A 68 -11.24 -8.90 13.13
N TYR A 69 -10.62 -7.88 12.55
CA TYR A 69 -10.63 -6.49 13.04
C TYR A 69 -11.52 -5.56 12.21
N GLY A 70 -12.11 -6.05 11.11
CA GLY A 70 -13.11 -5.34 10.31
C GLY A 70 -12.55 -4.27 9.37
N PHE A 71 -11.27 -4.36 9.03
CA PHE A 71 -10.59 -3.35 8.22
C PHE A 71 -10.55 -3.75 6.73
N ASN A 72 -10.54 -2.76 5.83
CA ASN A 72 -10.54 -3.00 4.38
C ASN A 72 -9.17 -3.49 3.89
N LEU A 73 -9.14 -4.59 3.13
CA LEU A 73 -7.89 -5.22 2.68
C LEU A 73 -7.11 -4.36 1.67
N SER A 74 -7.79 -3.54 0.86
CA SER A 74 -7.14 -2.56 -0.03
C SER A 74 -6.78 -1.25 0.67
N PHE A 75 -7.04 -1.14 1.97
CA PHE A 75 -6.74 0.02 2.82
C PHE A 75 -7.43 1.34 2.39
N GLU A 76 -8.51 1.24 1.60
CA GLU A 76 -9.25 2.41 1.08
C GLU A 76 -9.86 3.31 2.17
N GLY A 77 -10.06 2.79 3.38
CA GLY A 77 -10.57 3.53 4.53
C GLY A 77 -9.47 4.30 5.29
N GLY A 78 -8.22 4.24 4.84
CA GLY A 78 -7.06 4.84 5.51
C GLY A 78 -6.43 3.95 6.58
N GLU A 79 -6.77 2.65 6.59
CA GLU A 79 -6.24 1.65 7.52
C GLU A 79 -4.71 1.58 7.53
N ALA A 80 -4.13 1.70 6.34
CA ALA A 80 -2.71 1.74 6.09
C ALA A 80 -2.42 2.55 4.83
N GLU A 81 -1.19 3.04 4.73
CA GLU A 81 -0.69 3.68 3.50
C GLU A 81 0.48 2.83 2.98
N THR A 82 0.70 2.88 1.67
CA THR A 82 1.76 2.09 1.02
C THR A 82 2.68 2.94 0.17
N PHE A 83 3.87 2.42 -0.10
CA PHE A 83 4.83 3.02 -1.02
C PHE A 83 5.40 1.95 -1.95
N VAL A 84 5.23 2.15 -3.27
CA VAL A 84 5.77 1.26 -4.29
C VAL A 84 7.27 1.51 -4.42
N ILE A 85 8.07 0.50 -4.07
CA ILE A 85 9.53 0.56 -4.16
C ILE A 85 10.05 0.04 -5.49
N ASP A 86 9.28 -0.79 -6.21
CA ASP A 86 9.66 -1.31 -7.52
C ASP A 86 8.43 -1.82 -8.28
N CYS A 87 8.43 -1.71 -9.61
CA CYS A 87 7.43 -2.32 -10.47
C CYS A 87 7.96 -2.41 -11.92
N PRO A 88 7.33 -3.19 -12.81
CA PRO A 88 7.82 -3.34 -14.19
C PRO A 88 7.95 -2.06 -15.01
N LEU A 89 7.32 -0.96 -14.58
CA LEU A 89 7.41 0.34 -15.25
C LEU A 89 8.59 1.19 -14.75
N PHE A 90 9.22 0.83 -13.63
CA PHE A 90 10.37 1.56 -13.11
C PHE A 90 11.62 1.16 -13.89
N SER A 91 12.43 2.16 -14.25
CA SER A 91 13.75 1.90 -14.87
C SER A 91 14.78 1.41 -13.84
N SER A 92 14.59 1.77 -12.57
CA SER A 92 15.45 1.40 -11.45
C SER A 92 14.58 1.27 -10.18
N PRO A 93 14.74 0.20 -9.38
CA PRO A 93 14.09 0.08 -8.08
C PRO A 93 14.51 1.21 -7.13
N ILE A 94 13.67 1.51 -6.14
CA ILE A 94 13.99 2.46 -5.07
C ILE A 94 14.56 1.68 -3.89
N LYS A 95 15.82 1.98 -3.54
CA LYS A 95 16.48 1.42 -2.37
C LYS A 95 16.46 2.43 -1.23
N ILE A 96 15.79 2.06 -0.14
CA ILE A 96 15.69 2.87 1.08
C ILE A 96 16.98 2.70 1.89
N LEU A 97 17.68 3.80 2.15
CA LEU A 97 18.94 3.83 2.90
C LEU A 97 18.72 4.17 4.38
N LYS A 98 17.81 5.11 4.66
CA LYS A 98 17.47 5.52 6.02
C LYS A 98 15.98 5.80 6.15
N ALA A 99 15.42 5.39 7.28
CA ALA A 99 14.05 5.68 7.65
C ALA A 99 13.88 5.73 9.17
N ASN A 100 12.89 6.49 9.63
CA ASN A 100 12.45 6.52 11.01
C ASN A 100 11.16 5.71 11.16
N LYS A 101 11.12 4.82 12.16
CA LYS A 101 9.87 4.17 12.58
C LYS A 101 9.31 4.91 13.79
N ILE A 102 8.09 5.43 13.66
CA ILE A 102 7.38 6.14 14.71
C ILE A 102 6.13 5.32 15.05
N TRP A 103 5.95 4.96 16.32
CA TRP A 103 4.84 4.18 16.82
C TRP A 103 4.33 4.79 18.13
N ASP A 104 3.02 5.03 18.24
CA ASP A 104 2.40 5.62 19.44
C ASP A 104 1.70 4.59 20.34
N GLY A 105 1.78 3.29 20.00
CA GLY A 105 1.05 2.21 20.67
C GLY A 105 -0.21 1.75 19.91
N TYR A 106 -0.69 2.55 18.96
CA TYR A 106 -1.90 2.26 18.19
C TYR A 106 -1.76 2.57 16.69
N ARG A 107 -1.06 3.64 16.35
CA ARG A 107 -0.76 4.10 15.00
C ARG A 107 0.73 4.23 14.82
N GLY A 108 1.17 4.14 13.57
CA GLY A 108 2.55 4.49 13.27
C GLY A 108 2.83 4.81 11.84
N ARG A 109 4.05 5.29 11.62
CA ARG A 109 4.57 5.74 10.34
C ARG A 109 6.01 5.27 10.16
N PHE A 110 6.33 4.95 8.91
CA PHE A 110 7.67 4.66 8.42
C PHE A 110 8.09 5.81 7.49
N GLU A 111 8.88 6.72 8.04
CA GLU A 111 9.31 7.94 7.36
C GLU A 111 10.65 7.70 6.66
N ILE A 112 10.62 7.55 5.33
CA ILE A 112 11.84 7.41 4.52
C ILE A 112 12.54 8.77 4.46
N THR A 113 13.75 8.86 5.01
CA THR A 113 14.54 10.10 5.04
C THR A 113 15.66 10.11 4.01
N GLU A 114 16.08 8.94 3.52
CA GLU A 114 17.11 8.81 2.48
C GLU A 114 16.85 7.57 1.63
N ALA A 115 16.86 7.74 0.31
CA ALA A 115 16.71 6.67 -0.66
C ALA A 115 17.49 7.00 -1.94
N ILE A 116 17.84 5.96 -2.69
CA ILE A 116 18.49 6.06 -4.00
C ILE A 116 17.72 5.22 -5.01
N LEU A 117 17.97 5.47 -6.29
CA LEU A 117 17.65 4.51 -7.34
C LEU A 117 18.76 3.44 -7.35
N ASP A 118 18.39 2.17 -7.25
CA ASP A 118 19.33 1.05 -7.35
C ASP A 118 19.67 0.85 -8.84
N PRO A 119 20.92 1.11 -9.27
CA PRO A 119 21.30 1.13 -10.69
C PRO A 119 21.22 -0.22 -11.39
#